data_AF-A0A2G4GIL2-F1
#
_entry.id   AF-A0A2G4GIL2-F1
#
_cell.length_a   1.000
_cell.length_b   1.000
_cell.length_c   1.000
_cell.angle_alpha   90.00
_cell.angle_beta   90.00
_cell.angle_gamma   90.00
#
_symmetry.space_group_name_H-M   'P 1'
#
loop_
_entity.id
_entity.type
_entity.pdbx_description
1 polymer ?
#
loop_
_entity_poly.entity_id
_entity_poly.type
_entity_poly.pdbx_seq_one_letter_code
_entity_poly.pdbx_strand_id
1 'polypeptide(L)'
;MNTIYPFQPKESVGASKWYEKLGIGYSGNYKGEISFYDSAFQFQQVLDTFQWGASHDIPITLSLPSLGPFQIAPSMSFKEREFAQQFFRTWNPLTEKVDTSIQKGFYSAREMSFGLSFSTAVFGKYQSKNTEAKVQAIRHVMRPQFSVNYRPDLVKKYYYREQVNKAGNTMLFSTLDGGIFSPFSSGENGGMSFGLDNNLEMKVKSKKDTGDVKLKKVKILDGFGISGSYNMLADSFKLSSFNIYARSNLFEKINITANATMDPYKVDPTSGFRTDRYVWEGGKFNPGKIVRGNLNMSTSLKSSKGDEKKKQLQKTGDDEDDNLTNDQMQQQLDYIRRNPSEFTDFSVPWTLTFSYSLSFAKLLQRDYTYKTQLTSSFNFNGDFSLTKKWKFGANGYYDIKTMKLQSLTTFITRDLHCWQMSINVTPVGRYKFFNITINPKSGLLRDLKINRTRYFYTN
;
A
#
# COMPACT_ATOMS: atom_id res chain seq x y z
N MET A 1 19.25 -8.79 -9.95
CA MET A 1 20.34 -9.58 -9.32
C MET A 1 20.14 -9.56 -7.81
N ASN A 2 20.49 -10.62 -7.08
CA ASN A 2 20.50 -10.56 -5.61
C ASN A 2 21.60 -9.60 -5.13
N THR A 3 21.38 -8.95 -3.98
CA THR A 3 22.38 -8.08 -3.35
C THR A 3 23.66 -8.84 -3.05
N ILE A 4 24.80 -8.31 -3.49
CA ILE A 4 26.13 -8.84 -3.23
C ILE A 4 26.76 -8.09 -2.06
N TYR A 5 27.46 -8.81 -1.18
CA TYR A 5 28.27 -8.25 -0.10
C TYR A 5 29.74 -8.47 -0.43
N PRO A 6 30.39 -7.57 -1.19
CA PRO A 6 31.70 -7.82 -1.80
C PRO A 6 32.82 -8.11 -0.79
N PHE A 7 32.67 -7.65 0.45
CA PHE A 7 33.65 -7.85 1.51
C PHE A 7 33.26 -8.94 2.51
N GLN A 8 32.08 -9.54 2.40
CA GLN A 8 31.65 -10.61 3.29
C GLN A 8 32.31 -11.93 2.87
N PRO A 9 33.04 -12.62 3.76
CA PRO A 9 33.62 -13.91 3.44
C PRO A 9 32.53 -14.97 3.25
N LYS A 10 32.79 -15.97 2.40
CA LYS A 10 31.87 -17.09 2.17
C LYS A 10 31.62 -17.89 3.46
N GLU A 11 32.67 -18.05 4.26
CA GLU A 11 32.61 -18.65 5.59
C GLU A 11 32.88 -17.56 6.63
N SER A 12 31.86 -17.23 7.41
CA SER A 12 31.98 -16.19 8.44
C SER A 12 32.38 -16.85 9.76
N VAL A 13 33.57 -16.52 10.27
CA VAL A 13 34.02 -16.92 11.61
C VAL A 13 34.15 -15.67 12.47
N GLY A 14 33.46 -15.65 13.62
CA GLY A 14 33.46 -14.52 14.55
C GLY A 14 32.44 -13.42 14.22
N ALA A 15 32.60 -12.26 14.86
CA ALA A 15 31.71 -11.13 14.68
C ALA A 15 31.97 -10.41 13.34
N SER A 16 30.93 -10.23 12.54
CA SER A 16 31.05 -9.57 11.23
C SER A 16 31.47 -8.09 11.38
N LYS A 17 32.45 -7.69 10.57
CA LYS A 17 32.97 -6.32 10.56
C LYS A 17 32.02 -5.40 9.80
N TRP A 18 32.08 -4.11 10.08
CA TRP A 18 31.13 -3.13 9.52
C TRP A 18 31.14 -3.07 8.00
N TYR A 19 32.33 -3.17 7.38
CA TYR A 19 32.49 -3.08 5.93
C TYR A 19 31.99 -4.35 5.21
N GLU A 20 31.88 -5.49 5.90
CA GLU A 20 31.31 -6.73 5.37
C GLU A 20 29.80 -6.61 5.14
N LYS A 21 29.16 -5.61 5.76
CA LYS A 21 27.73 -5.30 5.61
C LYS A 21 27.44 -4.30 4.48
N LEU A 22 28.44 -3.97 3.66
CA LEU A 22 28.23 -3.19 2.44
C LEU A 22 27.47 -4.06 1.44
N GLY A 23 26.21 -3.76 1.20
CA GLY A 23 25.39 -4.42 0.19
C GLY A 23 25.34 -3.60 -1.09
N ILE A 24 25.58 -4.25 -2.23
CA ILE A 24 25.46 -3.67 -3.57
C ILE A 24 24.43 -4.51 -4.34
N GLY A 25 23.30 -3.89 -4.69
CA GLY A 25 22.30 -4.48 -5.58
C GLY A 25 22.53 -4.06 -7.02
N TYR A 26 21.93 -4.81 -7.95
CA TYR A 26 21.81 -4.40 -9.34
C TYR A 26 20.48 -4.88 -9.94
N SER A 27 19.75 -3.95 -10.55
CA SER A 27 18.58 -4.21 -11.37
C SER A 27 18.72 -3.52 -12.71
N GLY A 28 18.64 -4.27 -13.80
CA GLY A 28 18.69 -3.77 -15.16
C GLY A 28 17.40 -4.13 -15.90
N ASN A 29 16.86 -3.18 -16.67
CA ASN A 29 15.73 -3.40 -17.55
C ASN A 29 16.08 -2.85 -18.94
N TYR A 30 15.84 -3.67 -19.97
CA TYR A 30 16.01 -3.29 -21.37
C TYR A 30 14.68 -3.41 -22.07
N LYS A 31 14.31 -2.42 -22.87
CA LYS A 31 13.07 -2.45 -23.65
C LYS A 31 13.35 -1.92 -25.05
N GLY A 32 12.83 -2.64 -26.05
CA GLY A 32 12.75 -2.22 -27.44
C GLY A 32 11.30 -2.11 -27.87
N GLU A 33 11.00 -1.17 -28.75
CA GLU A 33 9.66 -0.93 -29.26
C GLU A 33 9.73 -0.60 -30.76
N ILE A 34 8.84 -1.22 -31.55
CA ILE A 34 8.71 -0.96 -32.99
C ILE A 34 7.24 -0.65 -33.22
N SER A 35 6.96 0.39 -34.01
CA SER A 35 5.61 0.74 -34.43
C SER A 35 5.57 0.89 -35.95
N PHE A 36 4.78 0.06 -36.63
CA PHE A 36 4.60 0.13 -38.07
C PHE A 36 3.12 -0.08 -38.43
N TYR A 37 2.70 0.49 -39.56
CA TYR A 37 1.39 0.23 -40.14
C TYR A 37 1.45 -1.03 -41.01
N ASP A 38 0.55 -1.98 -40.76
CA ASP A 38 0.49 -3.25 -41.47
C ASP A 38 0.36 -3.06 -43.00
N SER A 39 -0.47 -2.10 -43.40
CA SER A 39 -0.72 -1.77 -44.81
C SER A 39 0.44 -1.09 -45.54
N ALA A 40 1.51 -0.67 -44.83
CA ALA A 40 2.64 0.08 -45.39
C ALA A 40 4.00 -0.56 -45.05
N PHE A 41 4.03 -1.88 -44.78
CA PHE A 41 5.23 -2.57 -44.34
C PHE A 41 6.41 -2.42 -45.31
N GLN A 42 7.45 -1.74 -44.84
CA GLN A 42 8.79 -1.71 -45.43
C GLN A 42 9.82 -1.91 -44.32
N PHE A 43 10.79 -2.81 -44.54
CA PHE A 43 11.82 -3.12 -43.54
C PHE A 43 12.62 -1.88 -43.09
N GLN A 44 12.85 -0.92 -44.01
CA GLN A 44 13.49 0.35 -43.65
C GLN A 44 12.65 1.18 -42.68
N GLN A 45 11.32 1.20 -42.83
CA GLN A 45 10.43 1.90 -41.91
C GLN A 45 10.39 1.24 -40.52
N VAL A 46 10.56 -0.09 -40.47
CA VAL A 46 10.70 -0.85 -39.21
C VAL A 46 11.98 -0.45 -38.48
N LEU A 47 13.11 -0.36 -39.18
CA LEU A 47 14.36 0.13 -38.59
C LEU A 47 14.28 1.60 -38.18
N ASP A 48 13.55 2.42 -38.94
CA ASP A 48 13.38 3.83 -38.64
C ASP A 48 12.50 4.11 -37.43
N THR A 49 11.54 3.23 -37.16
CA THR A 49 10.60 3.34 -36.03
C THR A 49 11.05 2.55 -34.81
N PHE A 50 12.12 1.75 -34.92
CA PHE A 50 12.68 1.04 -33.78
C PHE A 50 13.26 2.03 -32.76
N GLN A 51 12.74 1.95 -31.53
CA GLN A 51 13.27 2.62 -30.37
C GLN A 51 13.79 1.57 -29.40
N TRP A 52 14.83 1.94 -28.65
CA TRP A 52 15.30 1.13 -27.54
C TRP A 52 15.73 2.02 -26.38
N GLY A 53 15.80 1.41 -25.19
CA GLY A 53 16.40 2.03 -24.03
C GLY A 53 16.78 0.99 -22.99
N ALA A 54 17.56 1.44 -22.02
CA ALA A 54 17.92 0.65 -20.84
C ALA A 54 17.75 1.48 -19.57
N SER A 55 17.47 0.82 -18.45
CA SER A 55 17.45 1.42 -17.13
C SER A 55 18.23 0.53 -16.17
N HIS A 56 19.23 1.11 -15.51
CA HIS A 56 20.09 0.48 -14.52
C HIS A 56 19.86 1.13 -13.16
N ASP A 57 19.72 0.32 -12.12
CA ASP A 57 19.57 0.75 -10.73
C ASP A 57 20.57 -0.01 -9.86
N ILE A 58 21.48 0.74 -9.23
CA ILE A 58 22.54 0.23 -8.36
C ILE A 58 22.35 0.84 -6.96
N PRO A 59 21.56 0.19 -6.09
CA PRO A 59 21.46 0.59 -4.69
C PRO A 59 22.68 0.07 -3.91
N ILE A 60 23.34 0.97 -3.20
CA ILE A 60 24.42 0.69 -2.27
C ILE A 60 23.95 1.03 -0.86
N THR A 61 23.96 0.06 0.03
CA THR A 61 23.52 0.23 1.42
C THR A 61 24.58 -0.28 2.38
N LEU A 62 24.86 0.48 3.44
CA LEU A 62 25.78 0.06 4.48
C LEU A 62 25.11 0.22 5.83
N SER A 63 25.10 -0.84 6.64
CA SER A 63 24.59 -0.79 8.00
C SER A 63 25.76 -0.81 8.97
N LEU A 64 26.06 0.36 9.57
CA LEU A 64 27.15 0.46 10.53
C LEU A 64 26.77 -0.25 11.85
N PRO A 65 27.74 -0.73 12.64
CA PRO A 65 27.49 -1.18 14.00
C PRO A 65 26.78 -0.10 14.81
N SER A 66 25.95 -0.52 15.75
CA SER A 66 25.26 0.42 16.63
C SER A 66 26.26 1.23 17.44
N LEU A 67 26.12 2.56 17.42
CA LEU A 67 26.84 3.48 18.29
C LEU A 67 25.98 3.74 19.52
N GLY A 68 26.10 2.86 20.52
CA GLY A 68 25.21 2.85 21.68
C GLY A 68 23.76 2.56 21.27
N PRO A 69 22.78 3.44 21.59
CA PRO A 69 21.39 3.24 21.22
C PRO A 69 21.07 3.67 19.78
N PHE A 70 22.03 4.24 19.05
CA PHE A 70 21.83 4.77 17.70
C PHE A 70 22.28 3.77 16.64
N GLN A 71 21.42 3.56 15.65
CA GLN A 71 21.72 2.84 14.42
C GLN A 71 21.92 3.86 13.30
N ILE A 72 23.10 3.83 12.67
CA ILE A 72 23.45 4.71 11.55
C ILE A 72 23.56 3.85 10.29
N ALA A 73 22.86 4.24 9.23
CA ALA A 73 22.92 3.55 7.96
C ALA A 73 23.06 4.55 6.80
N PRO A 74 24.28 4.74 6.27
CA PRO A 74 24.49 5.44 5.02
C PRO A 74 24.01 4.60 3.82
N SER A 75 23.62 5.31 2.77
CA SER A 75 23.13 4.74 1.52
C SER A 75 23.50 5.64 0.35
N MET A 76 23.70 5.02 -0.81
CA MET A 76 23.86 5.69 -2.08
C MET A 76 23.04 4.93 -3.12
N SER A 77 22.31 5.62 -3.97
CA SER A 77 21.68 5.03 -5.15
C SER A 77 22.27 5.69 -6.38
N PHE A 78 22.67 4.88 -7.35
CA PHE A 78 23.07 5.31 -8.68
C PHE A 78 22.09 4.72 -9.68
N LYS A 79 21.53 5.57 -10.53
CA LYS A 79 20.65 5.16 -11.62
C LYS A 79 21.16 5.70 -12.93
N GLU A 80 21.10 4.89 -13.96
CA GLU A 80 21.45 5.27 -15.32
C GLU A 80 20.33 4.86 -16.26
N ARG A 81 19.92 5.79 -17.13
CA ARG A 81 18.97 5.52 -18.21
C ARG A 81 19.62 5.83 -19.53
N GLU A 82 19.52 4.88 -20.44
CA GLU A 82 20.05 4.96 -21.79
C GLU A 82 18.90 5.17 -22.78
N PHE A 83 19.13 6.05 -23.74
CA PHE A 83 18.15 6.51 -24.72
C PHE A 83 18.74 6.42 -26.11
N ALA A 84 17.95 5.93 -27.06
CA ALA A 84 18.31 5.83 -28.48
C ALA A 84 18.15 7.14 -29.27
N GLN A 85 17.59 8.18 -28.67
CA GLN A 85 17.28 9.43 -29.36
C GLN A 85 17.04 10.60 -28.39
N GLN A 86 17.22 11.80 -28.92
CA GLN A 86 16.82 13.07 -28.31
C GLN A 86 15.75 13.76 -29.15
N PHE A 87 14.91 14.54 -28.49
CA PHE A 87 13.81 15.27 -29.06
C PHE A 87 13.94 16.76 -28.72
N PHE A 88 14.13 17.58 -29.73
CA PHE A 88 14.22 19.03 -29.60
C PHE A 88 12.90 19.66 -30.01
N ARG A 89 12.41 20.58 -29.18
CA ARG A 89 11.17 21.34 -29.37
C ARG A 89 11.58 22.76 -29.66
N THR A 90 11.01 23.34 -30.71
CA THR A 90 11.33 24.71 -31.11
C THR A 90 10.05 25.39 -31.54
N TRP A 91 9.83 26.61 -31.05
CA TRP A 91 8.68 27.41 -31.45
C TRP A 91 8.83 27.87 -32.90
N ASN A 92 7.83 27.60 -33.71
CA ASN A 92 7.74 28.07 -35.08
C ASN A 92 6.75 29.25 -35.16
N PRO A 93 7.23 30.49 -35.37
CA PRO A 93 6.38 31.66 -35.39
C PRO A 93 5.49 31.75 -36.64
N LEU A 94 5.81 31.02 -37.72
CA LEU A 94 5.03 31.03 -38.96
C LEU A 94 3.80 30.13 -38.86
N THR A 95 3.94 28.97 -38.23
CA THR A 95 2.86 27.99 -38.05
C THR A 95 2.14 28.15 -36.72
N GLU A 96 2.62 29.03 -35.84
CA GLU A 96 2.17 29.23 -34.46
C GLU A 96 2.10 27.91 -33.66
N LYS A 97 3.09 27.03 -33.87
CA LYS A 97 3.18 25.69 -33.25
C LYS A 97 4.59 25.39 -32.74
N VAL A 98 4.68 24.41 -31.84
CA VAL A 98 5.95 23.84 -31.40
C VAL A 98 6.29 22.65 -32.29
N ASP A 99 7.36 22.79 -33.07
CA ASP A 99 7.87 21.73 -33.93
C ASP A 99 8.79 20.83 -33.13
N THR A 100 8.78 19.53 -33.42
CA THR A 100 9.67 18.55 -32.78
C THR A 100 10.64 17.95 -33.80
N SER A 101 11.94 18.03 -33.54
CA SER A 101 12.97 17.34 -34.30
C SER A 101 13.62 16.23 -33.47
N ILE A 102 13.98 15.14 -34.12
CA ILE A 102 14.50 13.93 -33.48
C ILE A 102 15.94 13.71 -33.93
N GLN A 103 16.85 13.53 -32.97
CA GLN A 103 18.22 13.14 -33.22
C GLN A 103 18.46 11.74 -32.66
N LYS A 104 18.65 10.75 -33.54
CA LYS A 104 18.99 9.37 -33.14
C LYS A 104 20.46 9.30 -32.70
N GLY A 105 20.74 8.52 -31.67
CA GLY A 105 22.08 8.37 -31.10
C GLY A 105 22.06 7.65 -29.77
N PHE A 106 23.21 7.47 -29.14
CA PHE A 106 23.29 6.93 -27.79
C PHE A 106 23.41 8.07 -26.78
N TYR A 107 22.43 8.19 -25.89
CA TYR A 107 22.42 9.19 -24.84
C TYR A 107 22.21 8.53 -23.49
N SER A 108 22.95 8.98 -22.47
CA SER A 108 22.80 8.48 -21.11
C SER A 108 22.51 9.62 -20.14
N ALA A 109 21.53 9.41 -19.27
CA ALA A 109 21.23 10.26 -18.13
C ALA A 109 21.51 9.49 -16.85
N ARG A 110 22.08 10.17 -15.85
CA ARG A 110 22.42 9.58 -14.56
C ARG A 110 21.76 10.36 -13.45
N GLU A 111 21.34 9.65 -12.42
CA GLU A 111 20.84 10.21 -11.18
C GLU A 111 21.59 9.56 -10.02
N MET A 112 22.03 10.39 -9.07
CA MET A 112 22.65 9.90 -7.84
C MET A 112 21.87 10.45 -6.66
N SER A 113 21.69 9.64 -5.63
CA SER A 113 21.18 10.11 -4.35
C SER A 113 22.01 9.54 -3.22
N PHE A 114 22.38 10.40 -2.28
CA PHE A 114 23.07 10.05 -1.05
C PHE A 114 22.11 10.16 0.11
N GLY A 115 22.17 9.23 1.06
CA GLY A 115 21.30 9.22 2.22
C GLY A 115 22.05 8.80 3.47
N LEU A 116 21.76 9.44 4.59
CA LEU A 116 22.23 9.05 5.91
C LEU A 116 21.03 8.93 6.84
N SER A 117 20.79 7.75 7.37
CA SER A 117 19.68 7.49 8.28
C SER A 117 20.16 7.19 9.70
N PHE A 118 19.40 7.71 10.66
CA PHE A 118 19.60 7.55 12.09
C PHE A 118 18.30 7.03 12.70
N SER A 119 18.40 6.00 13.51
CA SER A 119 17.26 5.51 14.28
C SER A 119 17.69 5.08 15.68
N THR A 120 16.77 5.20 16.63
CA THR A 120 16.99 4.71 18.00
C THR A 120 15.68 4.17 18.58
N ALA A 121 15.77 3.50 19.72
CA ALA A 121 14.61 3.01 20.45
C ALA A 121 14.72 3.41 21.92
N VAL A 122 13.76 4.21 22.39
CA VAL A 122 13.63 4.65 23.78
C VAL A 122 12.52 3.82 24.44
N PHE A 123 12.85 3.18 25.56
CA PHE A 123 11.94 2.31 26.28
C PHE A 123 11.47 2.98 27.58
N GLY A 124 10.17 3.26 27.67
CA GLY A 124 9.49 3.69 28.89
C GLY A 124 8.75 2.51 29.54
N LYS A 125 8.85 2.38 30.85
CA LYS A 125 8.08 1.40 31.63
C LYS A 125 7.51 2.09 32.88
N TYR A 126 6.19 2.03 33.02
CA TYR A 126 5.50 2.35 34.25
C TYR A 126 5.05 1.03 34.92
N GLN A 127 5.25 0.90 36.22
CA GLN A 127 4.78 -0.25 37.00
C GLN A 127 3.98 0.25 38.19
N SER A 128 2.77 -0.27 38.37
CA SER A 128 1.92 0.08 39.50
C SER A 128 2.58 -0.38 40.79
N LYS A 129 2.61 0.51 41.80
CA LYS A 129 3.01 0.17 43.17
C LYS A 129 1.91 -0.59 43.91
N ASN A 130 0.64 -0.38 43.53
CA ASN A 130 -0.48 -1.11 44.10
C ASN A 130 -0.60 -2.48 43.43
N THR A 131 -0.40 -3.54 44.21
CA THR A 131 -0.50 -4.94 43.78
C THR A 131 -1.94 -5.33 43.43
N GLU A 132 -2.96 -4.62 43.90
CA GLU A 132 -4.38 -4.85 43.58
C GLU A 132 -4.83 -4.17 42.28
N ALA A 133 -4.03 -3.26 41.72
CA ALA A 133 -4.40 -2.52 40.51
C ALA A 133 -4.70 -3.47 39.34
N LYS A 134 -5.78 -3.19 38.59
CA LYS A 134 -6.14 -3.98 37.38
C LYS A 134 -5.06 -3.92 36.31
N VAL A 135 -4.42 -2.75 36.17
CA VAL A 135 -3.26 -2.53 35.30
C VAL A 135 -2.00 -2.58 36.16
N GLN A 136 -1.12 -3.52 35.87
CA GLN A 136 0.08 -3.81 36.66
C GLN A 136 1.32 -3.10 36.09
N ALA A 137 1.39 -2.99 34.76
CA ALA A 137 2.46 -2.25 34.10
C ALA A 137 2.01 -1.72 32.74
N ILE A 138 2.61 -0.62 32.31
CA ILE A 138 2.50 -0.05 30.98
C ILE A 138 3.90 0.05 30.40
N ARG A 139 4.09 -0.41 29.17
CA ARG A 139 5.33 -0.29 28.41
C ARG A 139 5.06 0.58 27.19
N HIS A 140 5.85 1.64 27.04
CA HIS A 140 5.86 2.51 25.88
C HIS A 140 7.21 2.37 25.20
N VAL A 141 7.22 2.11 23.90
CA VAL A 141 8.44 2.09 23.10
C VAL A 141 8.34 3.18 22.06
N MET A 142 9.26 4.15 22.13
CA MET A 142 9.37 5.24 21.15
C MET A 142 10.53 4.94 20.21
N ARG A 143 10.30 5.05 18.92
CA ARG A 143 11.28 4.83 17.86
C ARG A 143 11.38 6.08 16.99
N PRO A 144 12.15 7.09 17.41
CA PRO A 144 12.44 8.21 16.56
C PRO A 144 13.37 7.78 15.41
N GLN A 145 13.08 8.30 14.23
CA GLN A 145 13.88 8.14 13.03
C GLN A 145 14.13 9.51 12.41
N PHE A 146 15.33 9.67 11.87
CA PHE A 146 15.80 10.87 11.20
C PHE A 146 16.62 10.45 10.00
N SER A 147 16.47 11.12 8.87
CA SER A 147 17.34 10.89 7.71
C SER A 147 17.59 12.18 6.94
N VAL A 148 18.79 12.30 6.40
CA VAL A 148 19.14 13.35 5.45
C VAL A 148 19.40 12.68 4.12
N ASN A 149 18.86 13.25 3.05
CA ASN A 149 19.14 12.84 1.68
C ASN A 149 19.56 14.04 0.84
N TYR A 150 20.39 13.77 -0.16
CA TYR A 150 20.82 14.74 -1.14
C TYR A 150 20.82 14.10 -2.53
N ARG A 151 20.16 14.76 -3.48
CA ARG A 151 20.09 14.39 -4.89
C ARG A 151 20.51 15.61 -5.72
N PRO A 152 21.73 15.64 -6.29
CA PRO A 152 22.14 16.69 -7.21
C PRO A 152 21.40 16.58 -8.56
N ASP A 153 21.31 17.69 -9.28
CA ASP A 153 20.74 17.73 -10.63
C ASP A 153 21.82 17.44 -11.70
N LEU A 154 22.09 16.16 -11.90
CA LEU A 154 23.04 15.69 -12.92
C LEU A 154 22.45 15.73 -14.35
N VAL A 155 21.14 15.94 -14.49
CA VAL A 155 20.43 15.92 -15.78
C VAL A 155 20.09 17.30 -16.32
N LYS A 156 20.42 18.37 -15.59
CA LYS A 156 20.20 19.78 -15.97
C LYS A 156 20.57 20.10 -17.42
N LYS A 157 21.66 19.52 -17.94
CA LYS A 157 22.13 19.72 -19.33
C LYS A 157 21.13 19.25 -20.41
N TYR A 158 20.20 18.36 -20.06
CA TYR A 158 19.16 17.87 -20.96
C TYR A 158 17.88 18.69 -20.88
N TYR A 159 17.84 19.74 -20.06
CA TYR A 159 16.65 20.55 -19.84
C TYR A 159 16.85 21.98 -20.36
N TYR A 160 15.85 22.52 -21.04
CA TYR A 160 15.83 23.89 -21.57
C TYR A 160 14.40 24.43 -21.59
N ARG A 161 14.27 25.77 -21.60
CA ARG A 161 12.96 26.41 -21.73
C ARG A 161 12.74 26.83 -23.17
N GLU A 162 11.54 26.58 -23.69
CA GLU A 162 11.13 26.97 -25.03
C GLU A 162 9.73 27.61 -24.99
N GLN A 163 9.47 28.52 -25.91
CA GLN A 163 8.16 29.16 -26.09
C GLN A 163 7.13 28.14 -26.60
N VAL A 164 5.91 28.20 -26.06
CA VAL A 164 4.84 27.26 -26.44
C VAL A 164 3.60 27.91 -27.04
N ASN A 165 3.54 29.24 -27.01
CA ASN A 165 2.42 29.98 -27.58
C ASN A 165 2.82 31.40 -28.00
N LYS A 166 1.93 32.06 -28.74
CA LYS A 166 2.08 33.45 -29.19
C LYS A 166 2.21 34.47 -28.06
N ALA A 167 1.62 34.18 -26.89
CA ALA A 167 1.72 35.04 -25.71
C ALA A 167 3.11 35.07 -25.07
N GLY A 168 4.06 34.26 -25.57
CA GLY A 168 5.42 34.19 -25.06
C GLY A 168 5.56 33.31 -23.81
N ASN A 169 4.54 32.51 -23.48
CA ASN A 169 4.65 31.57 -22.38
C ASN A 169 5.71 30.52 -22.72
N THR A 170 6.61 30.27 -21.76
CA THR A 170 7.67 29.27 -21.91
C THR A 170 7.39 28.05 -21.03
N MET A 171 7.73 26.86 -21.52
CA MET A 171 7.71 25.61 -20.76
C MET A 171 9.10 24.99 -20.69
N LEU A 172 9.36 24.25 -19.62
CA LEU A 172 10.60 23.49 -19.46
C LEU A 172 10.44 22.13 -20.17
N PHE A 173 11.32 21.85 -21.12
CA PHE A 173 11.37 20.59 -21.86
C PHE A 173 12.63 19.82 -21.52
N SER A 174 12.55 18.49 -21.61
CA SER A 174 13.73 17.62 -21.64
C SER A 174 14.01 17.18 -23.08
N THR A 175 15.28 17.19 -23.49
CA THR A 175 15.69 16.57 -24.76
C THR A 175 15.52 15.06 -24.74
N LEU A 176 15.35 14.43 -23.58
CA LEU A 176 15.17 12.99 -23.42
C LEU A 176 13.69 12.58 -23.28
N ASP A 177 12.77 13.55 -23.40
CA ASP A 177 11.33 13.30 -23.32
C ASP A 177 10.79 12.73 -24.64
N GLY A 178 10.04 11.62 -24.58
CA GLY A 178 9.49 10.90 -25.74
C GLY A 178 10.16 9.55 -26.05
N GLY A 179 11.19 9.16 -25.30
CA GLY A 179 11.77 7.82 -25.38
C GLY A 179 10.95 6.77 -24.61
N ILE A 180 11.36 5.50 -24.73
CA ILE A 180 10.72 4.37 -24.03
C ILE A 180 10.72 4.53 -22.50
N PHE A 181 11.80 5.08 -21.95
CA PHE A 181 11.90 5.43 -20.54
C PHE A 181 11.65 6.93 -20.38
N SER A 182 10.97 7.33 -19.32
CA SER A 182 10.86 8.75 -18.98
C SER A 182 12.22 9.31 -18.55
N PRO A 183 12.52 10.59 -18.79
CA PRO A 183 13.71 11.24 -18.24
C PRO A 183 13.65 11.33 -16.71
N PHE A 184 14.80 11.49 -16.06
CA PHE A 184 14.85 11.87 -14.64
C PHE A 184 14.43 13.32 -14.48
N SER A 185 13.69 13.65 -13.41
CA SER A 185 13.27 15.03 -13.16
C SER A 185 14.47 15.94 -12.84
N SER A 186 14.55 17.08 -13.52
CA SER A 186 15.45 18.17 -13.17
C SER A 186 15.11 18.74 -11.78
N GLY A 187 16.11 19.35 -11.15
CA GLY A 187 16.04 19.95 -9.82
C GLY A 187 16.96 19.23 -8.83
N GLU A 188 17.52 20.01 -7.91
CA GLU A 188 18.26 19.48 -6.77
C GLU A 188 17.28 19.23 -5.61
N ASN A 189 17.56 18.22 -4.78
CA ASN A 189 16.75 17.95 -3.60
C ASN A 189 17.65 17.64 -2.41
N GLY A 190 17.42 18.36 -1.30
CA GLY A 190 18.11 18.15 -0.03
C GLY A 190 17.09 17.94 1.07
N GLY A 191 16.63 16.70 1.24
CA GLY A 191 15.51 16.37 2.12
C GLY A 191 15.97 15.88 3.48
N MET A 192 15.45 16.48 4.54
CA MET A 192 15.57 15.99 5.91
C MET A 192 14.25 15.36 6.34
N SER A 193 14.19 14.04 6.45
CA SER A 193 13.00 13.32 6.92
C SER A 193 13.10 13.04 8.41
N PHE A 194 11.95 13.06 9.08
CA PHE A 194 11.84 12.76 10.49
C PHE A 194 10.56 12.00 10.76
N GLY A 195 10.54 11.27 11.86
CA GLY A 195 9.33 10.67 12.34
C GLY A 195 9.52 9.93 13.63
N LEU A 196 8.38 9.60 14.23
CA LEU A 196 8.31 9.00 15.54
C LEU A 196 7.27 7.90 15.47
N ASP A 197 7.70 6.65 15.64
CA ASP A 197 6.81 5.50 15.84
C ASP A 197 6.72 5.16 17.33
N ASN A 198 5.54 4.83 17.79
CA ASN A 198 5.28 4.51 19.18
C ASN A 198 4.47 3.22 19.29
N ASN A 199 4.86 2.33 20.20
CA ASN A 199 4.06 1.17 20.58
C ASN A 199 3.72 1.24 22.07
N LEU A 200 2.46 0.98 22.42
CA LEU A 200 1.96 0.99 23.79
C LEU A 200 1.32 -0.36 24.14
N GLU A 201 1.86 -1.00 25.17
CA GLU A 201 1.40 -2.29 25.70
C GLU A 201 1.15 -2.19 27.20
N MET A 202 0.20 -2.96 27.71
CA MET A 202 -0.05 -3.07 29.15
C MET A 202 -0.09 -4.52 29.63
N LYS A 203 0.19 -4.72 30.91
CA LYS A 203 -0.07 -5.97 31.62
C LYS A 203 -1.24 -5.76 32.57
N VAL A 204 -2.25 -6.62 32.48
CA VAL A 204 -3.44 -6.61 33.35
C VAL A 204 -3.56 -7.91 34.13
N LYS A 205 -4.17 -7.87 35.32
CA LYS A 205 -4.50 -9.11 36.05
C LYS A 205 -5.56 -9.92 35.29
N SER A 206 -5.32 -11.22 35.12
CA SER A 206 -6.33 -12.15 34.60
C SER A 206 -7.42 -12.40 35.63
N LYS A 207 -8.68 -12.47 35.19
CA LYS A 207 -9.85 -12.78 36.03
C LYS A 207 -10.14 -14.28 36.21
N LYS A 208 -9.27 -15.18 35.73
CA LYS A 208 -9.52 -16.62 35.86
C LYS A 208 -9.11 -17.12 37.25
N ASP A 209 -10.12 -17.49 38.04
CA ASP A 209 -10.03 -18.17 39.33
C ASP A 209 -9.20 -19.46 39.22
N THR A 210 -8.01 -19.45 39.83
CA THR A 210 -7.42 -20.51 40.69
C THR A 210 -5.93 -20.18 40.90
N GLY A 211 -5.55 -19.88 42.14
CA GLY A 211 -4.19 -20.00 42.71
C GLY A 211 -3.11 -19.02 42.23
N ASP A 212 -2.98 -18.76 40.93
CA ASP A 212 -1.89 -17.98 40.35
C ASP A 212 -2.39 -16.71 39.68
N VAL A 213 -1.90 -15.54 40.12
CA VAL A 213 -2.16 -14.25 39.48
C VAL A 213 -1.49 -14.22 38.09
N LYS A 214 -2.14 -14.81 37.09
CA LYS A 214 -1.65 -14.80 35.71
C LYS A 214 -1.79 -13.40 35.13
N LEU A 215 -0.68 -12.73 34.87
CA LEU A 215 -0.65 -11.44 34.18
C LEU A 215 -0.92 -11.64 32.68
N LYS A 216 -1.95 -10.99 32.14
CA LYS A 216 -2.25 -10.98 30.70
C LYS A 216 -1.63 -9.73 30.05
N LYS A 217 -0.82 -9.93 29.02
CA LYS A 217 -0.32 -8.84 28.17
C LYS A 217 -1.42 -8.43 27.18
N VAL A 218 -1.67 -7.14 27.04
CA VAL A 218 -2.65 -6.55 26.11
C VAL A 218 -1.96 -5.45 25.34
N LYS A 219 -1.99 -5.52 24.01
CA LYS A 219 -1.52 -4.42 23.16
C LYS A 219 -2.65 -3.37 23.06
N ILE A 220 -2.32 -2.11 23.36
CA ILE A 220 -3.28 -1.00 23.28
C ILE A 220 -3.16 -0.34 21.92
N LEU A 221 -1.93 -0.02 21.53
CA LEU A 221 -1.59 0.55 20.22
C LEU A 221 -0.36 -0.19 19.70
N ASP A 222 -0.52 -0.98 18.63
CA ASP A 222 0.59 -1.67 17.97
C ASP A 222 1.57 -0.71 17.31
N GLY A 223 1.10 0.50 16.97
CA GLY A 223 1.90 1.55 16.35
C GLY A 223 1.08 2.82 16.26
N PHE A 224 1.60 3.95 16.74
CA PHE A 224 1.09 5.26 16.40
C PHE A 224 2.25 6.21 16.17
N GLY A 225 2.13 7.08 15.18
CA GLY A 225 3.26 7.89 14.81
C GLY A 225 2.92 9.07 13.93
N ILE A 226 3.92 9.92 13.79
CA ILE A 226 3.93 11.06 12.90
C ILE A 226 5.23 11.05 12.10
N SER A 227 5.16 11.34 10.81
CA SER A 227 6.33 11.53 9.96
C SER A 227 6.15 12.73 9.05
N GLY A 228 7.28 13.31 8.64
CA GLY A 228 7.33 14.44 7.74
C GLY A 228 8.74 14.60 7.18
N SER A 229 8.93 15.61 6.35
CA SER A 229 10.21 15.93 5.76
C SER A 229 10.34 17.42 5.50
N TYR A 230 11.56 17.91 5.40
CA TYR A 230 11.89 19.29 5.11
C TYR A 230 12.90 19.34 3.97
N ASN A 231 12.53 19.90 2.82
CA ASN A 231 13.43 20.12 1.70
C ASN A 231 14.17 21.45 1.88
N MET A 232 15.45 21.36 2.21
CA MET A 232 16.33 22.50 2.44
C MET A 232 16.63 23.29 1.16
N LEU A 233 16.49 22.66 -0.01
CA LEU A 233 16.83 23.23 -1.32
C LEU A 233 15.61 23.73 -2.11
N ALA A 234 14.38 23.60 -1.58
CA ALA A 234 13.18 24.10 -2.24
C ALA A 234 13.04 25.62 -2.07
N ASP A 235 12.62 26.33 -3.12
CA ASP A 235 12.38 27.79 -3.05
C ASP A 235 11.17 28.14 -2.17
N SER A 236 10.15 27.27 -2.16
CA SER A 236 8.93 27.44 -1.36
C SER A 236 8.40 26.09 -0.89
N PHE A 237 7.56 26.10 0.12
CA PHE A 237 6.91 24.92 0.69
C PHE A 237 7.90 23.84 1.15
N LYS A 238 8.93 24.28 1.87
CA LYS A 238 10.06 23.46 2.32
C LYS A 238 9.64 22.30 3.22
N LEU A 239 8.72 22.52 4.17
CA LEU A 239 8.16 21.47 5.03
C LEU A 239 7.07 20.68 4.29
N SER A 240 7.12 19.35 4.30
CA SER A 240 6.07 18.52 3.74
C SER A 240 4.88 18.38 4.69
N SER A 241 3.75 17.90 4.17
CA SER A 241 2.62 17.53 5.01
C SER A 241 2.98 16.37 5.94
N PHE A 242 2.50 16.41 7.18
CA PHE A 242 2.74 15.34 8.13
C PHE A 242 1.80 14.17 7.87
N ASN A 243 2.36 12.95 7.84
CA ASN A 243 1.58 11.72 7.88
C ASN A 243 1.42 11.29 9.34
N ILE A 244 0.19 11.15 9.80
CA ILE A 244 -0.14 10.65 11.14
C ILE A 244 -0.80 9.30 10.95
N TYR A 245 -0.39 8.30 11.71
CA TYR A 245 -1.03 6.98 11.67
C TYR A 245 -1.22 6.39 13.06
N ALA A 246 -2.19 5.47 13.16
CA ALA A 246 -2.41 4.64 14.32
C ALA A 246 -2.87 3.24 13.85
N ARG A 247 -2.35 2.20 14.48
CA ARG A 247 -2.75 0.81 14.29
C ARG A 247 -2.88 0.11 15.62
N SER A 248 -3.89 -0.74 15.74
CA SER A 248 -4.10 -1.56 16.93
C SER A 248 -4.90 -2.81 16.61
N ASN A 249 -4.47 -3.95 17.15
CA ASN A 249 -5.24 -5.17 17.22
C ASN A 249 -5.73 -5.38 18.66
N LEU A 250 -6.81 -4.68 18.99
CA LEU A 250 -7.41 -4.72 20.32
C LEU A 250 -7.97 -6.11 20.60
N PHE A 251 -7.48 -6.70 21.70
CA PHE A 251 -7.88 -8.01 22.19
C PHE A 251 -7.73 -9.17 21.18
N GLU A 252 -6.85 -9.01 20.18
CA GLU A 252 -6.64 -9.97 19.09
C GLU A 252 -7.89 -10.23 18.23
N LYS A 253 -8.86 -9.31 18.27
CA LYS A 253 -10.15 -9.45 17.60
C LYS A 253 -10.52 -8.24 16.75
N ILE A 254 -10.17 -7.04 17.20
CA ILE A 254 -10.55 -5.80 16.54
C ILE A 254 -9.29 -5.16 15.97
N ASN A 255 -9.13 -5.23 14.66
CA ASN A 255 -8.09 -4.53 13.94
C ASN A 255 -8.56 -3.12 13.62
N ILE A 256 -7.77 -2.12 13.99
CA ILE A 256 -8.01 -0.70 13.74
C ILE A 256 -6.77 -0.19 13.01
N THR A 257 -6.97 0.46 11.87
CA THR A 257 -5.94 1.22 11.17
C THR A 257 -6.49 2.59 10.82
N ALA A 258 -5.76 3.62 11.19
CA ALA A 258 -6.10 5.00 10.89
C ALA A 258 -4.88 5.70 10.32
N ASN A 259 -5.08 6.56 9.34
CA ASN A 259 -4.07 7.49 8.90
C ASN A 259 -4.70 8.82 8.49
N ALA A 260 -3.94 9.88 8.64
CA ALA A 260 -4.33 11.23 8.30
C ALA A 260 -3.13 11.96 7.70
N THR A 261 -3.39 12.93 6.83
CA THR A 261 -2.38 13.88 6.38
C THR A 261 -2.75 15.26 6.87
N MET A 262 -1.80 15.89 7.55
CA MET A 262 -1.92 17.21 8.12
C MET A 262 -1.07 18.18 7.31
N ASP A 263 -1.70 19.22 6.78
CA ASP A 263 -1.04 20.28 6.03
C ASP A 263 -0.59 21.40 6.99
N PRO A 264 0.72 21.72 7.05
CA PRO A 264 1.25 22.75 7.93
C PRO A 264 1.04 24.18 7.41
N TYR A 265 0.62 24.35 6.15
CA TYR A 265 0.54 25.67 5.53
C TYR A 265 -0.83 26.33 5.70
N LYS A 266 -0.80 27.66 5.70
CA LYS A 266 -2.01 28.49 5.58
C LYS A 266 -2.58 28.36 4.17
N VAL A 267 -3.87 28.64 4.10
CA VAL A 267 -4.64 28.69 2.86
C VAL A 267 -5.17 30.10 2.72
N ASP A 268 -4.98 30.70 1.55
CA ASP A 268 -5.57 31.99 1.21
C ASP A 268 -7.11 31.89 1.22
N PRO A 269 -7.82 32.69 2.04
CA PRO A 269 -9.27 32.68 2.07
C PRO A 269 -9.96 33.02 0.74
N THR A 270 -9.26 33.76 -0.14
CA THR A 270 -9.83 34.26 -1.40
C THR A 270 -9.65 33.25 -2.53
N SER A 271 -8.43 32.75 -2.70
CA SER A 271 -8.09 31.83 -3.79
C SER A 271 -8.19 30.35 -3.41
N GLY A 272 -8.31 30.04 -2.12
CA GLY A 272 -8.30 28.66 -1.64
C GLY A 272 -6.97 27.94 -1.87
N PHE A 273 -5.92 28.61 -2.34
CA PHE A 273 -4.62 28.00 -2.54
C PHE A 273 -3.76 28.06 -1.28
N ARG A 274 -2.84 27.12 -1.21
CA ARG A 274 -1.82 27.06 -0.16
C ARG A 274 -0.88 28.27 -0.30
N THR A 275 -0.60 28.93 0.82
CA THR A 275 0.42 30.00 0.90
C THR A 275 1.67 29.45 1.58
N ASP A 276 2.86 29.92 1.20
CA ASP A 276 4.14 29.50 1.81
C ASP A 276 4.37 30.16 3.19
N ARG A 277 3.38 29.99 4.08
CA ARG A 277 3.37 30.48 5.45
C ARG A 277 2.79 29.39 6.34
N TYR A 278 3.46 29.09 7.45
CA TYR A 278 2.97 28.06 8.36
C TYR A 278 1.80 28.56 9.21
N VAL A 279 0.90 27.65 9.59
CA VAL A 279 -0.28 28.00 10.42
C VAL A 279 0.10 28.49 11.82
N TRP A 280 1.30 28.16 12.32
CA TRP A 280 1.79 28.51 13.66
C TRP A 280 2.61 29.81 13.72
N GLU A 281 2.86 30.50 12.60
CA GLU A 281 3.59 31.79 12.56
C GLU A 281 2.86 32.94 13.28
N GLY A 282 1.61 32.76 13.71
CA GLY A 282 0.79 33.77 14.37
C GLY A 282 0.76 33.71 15.90
N GLY A 283 1.71 33.03 16.55
CA GLY A 283 1.85 32.97 18.02
C GLY A 283 0.84 32.08 18.75
N LYS A 284 -0.12 31.46 18.03
CA LYS A 284 -1.04 30.45 18.57
C LYS A 284 -0.59 29.07 18.13
N PHE A 285 -0.54 28.11 19.07
CA PHE A 285 -0.28 26.72 18.73
C PHE A 285 -1.39 26.18 17.83
N ASN A 286 -1.03 25.84 16.59
CA ASN A 286 -1.90 25.20 15.62
C ASN A 286 -1.06 24.14 14.89
N PRO A 287 -1.33 22.83 15.05
CA PRO A 287 -0.48 21.79 14.48
C PRO A 287 -0.60 21.67 12.95
N GLY A 288 -1.60 22.32 12.33
CA GLY A 288 -1.93 22.16 10.92
C GLY A 288 -3.37 21.75 10.72
N LYS A 289 -3.80 21.68 9.46
CA LYS A 289 -5.15 21.23 9.09
C LYS A 289 -5.09 19.81 8.56
N ILE A 290 -5.92 18.90 9.09
CA ILE A 290 -6.10 17.60 8.46
C ILE A 290 -6.84 17.80 7.13
N VAL A 291 -6.17 17.42 6.03
CA VAL A 291 -6.66 17.58 4.66
C VAL A 291 -7.21 16.27 4.09
N ARG A 292 -6.74 15.13 4.58
CA ARG A 292 -7.26 13.80 4.23
C ARG A 292 -7.06 12.83 5.37
N GLY A 293 -7.85 11.77 5.40
CA GLY A 293 -7.63 10.66 6.30
C GLY A 293 -8.52 9.47 6.01
N ASN A 294 -8.16 8.33 6.57
CA ASN A 294 -8.99 7.14 6.58
C ASN A 294 -8.89 6.41 7.91
N LEU A 295 -9.94 5.67 8.23
CA LEU A 295 -10.08 4.81 9.38
C LEU A 295 -10.72 3.52 8.90
N ASN A 296 -10.04 2.41 9.08
CA ASN A 296 -10.57 1.08 8.86
C ASN A 296 -10.61 0.34 10.19
N MET A 297 -11.74 -0.29 10.47
CA MET A 297 -11.92 -1.15 11.63
C MET A 297 -12.48 -2.47 11.15
N SER A 298 -11.93 -3.59 11.58
CA SER A 298 -12.48 -4.90 11.27
C SER A 298 -12.42 -5.83 12.46
N THR A 299 -13.41 -6.70 12.57
CA THR A 299 -13.45 -7.77 13.56
C THR A 299 -13.91 -9.05 12.91
N SER A 300 -13.28 -10.16 13.29
CA SER A 300 -13.67 -11.50 12.87
C SER A 300 -13.93 -12.34 14.10
N LEU A 301 -15.16 -12.80 14.23
CA LEU A 301 -15.64 -13.63 15.32
C LEU A 301 -15.95 -15.01 14.75
N LYS A 302 -15.42 -16.05 15.40
CA LYS A 302 -15.68 -17.45 15.05
C LYS A 302 -16.02 -18.24 16.30
N SER A 303 -16.83 -19.28 16.15
CA SER A 303 -17.11 -20.23 17.23
C SER A 303 -15.87 -21.03 17.62
N SER A 304 -15.57 -21.13 18.92
CA SER A 304 -14.39 -21.84 19.45
C SER A 304 -14.44 -23.37 19.26
N LYS A 305 -15.62 -23.95 19.01
CA LYS A 305 -15.78 -25.41 18.78
C LYS A 305 -15.11 -25.89 17.48
N GLY A 306 -14.80 -24.98 16.54
CA GLY A 306 -14.05 -25.31 15.32
C GLY A 306 -12.56 -25.51 15.55
N ASP A 307 -11.96 -24.83 16.55
CA ASP A 307 -10.52 -24.91 16.81
C ASP A 307 -10.09 -26.27 17.40
N GLU A 308 -11.00 -26.98 18.10
CA GLU A 308 -10.76 -28.34 18.61
C GLU A 308 -10.80 -29.40 17.50
N LYS A 309 -11.71 -29.27 16.54
CA LYS A 309 -11.79 -30.19 15.37
C LYS A 309 -10.68 -29.96 14.35
N LYS A 310 -10.23 -28.72 14.16
CA LYS A 310 -9.15 -28.41 13.20
C LYS A 310 -7.79 -28.98 13.63
N LYS A 311 -7.56 -29.13 14.94
CA LYS A 311 -6.37 -29.84 15.48
C LYS A 311 -6.40 -31.36 15.27
N GLN A 312 -7.58 -31.95 15.04
CA GLN A 312 -7.72 -33.38 14.73
C GLN A 312 -7.67 -33.65 13.21
N LEU A 313 -8.13 -32.71 12.38
CA LEU A 313 -8.12 -32.84 10.91
C LEU A 313 -6.76 -32.50 10.26
N GLN A 314 -5.84 -31.83 10.98
CA GLN A 314 -4.47 -31.59 10.50
C GLN A 314 -3.54 -32.81 10.62
N LYS A 315 -4.04 -33.98 11.06
CA LYS A 315 -3.28 -35.23 11.10
C LYS A 315 -3.66 -36.24 10.01
N THR A 316 -4.49 -35.84 9.05
CA THR A 316 -4.91 -36.74 7.95
C THR A 316 -5.26 -35.90 6.74
N GLY A 317 -4.29 -35.72 5.85
CA GLY A 317 -4.42 -34.93 4.63
C GLY A 317 -3.07 -34.51 4.07
N ASP A 318 -2.10 -35.42 4.09
CA ASP A 318 -1.09 -35.46 3.03
C ASP A 318 -1.82 -36.13 1.86
N ASP A 319 -2.01 -35.40 0.76
CA ASP A 319 -1.82 -35.89 -0.61
C ASP A 319 -2.27 -34.81 -1.63
N GLU A 320 -1.30 -34.48 -2.49
CA GLU A 320 -1.44 -34.00 -3.88
C GLU A 320 -2.09 -32.63 -4.14
N ASP A 321 -1.25 -31.59 -4.33
CA ASP A 321 -1.19 -30.80 -5.59
C ASP A 321 -0.02 -29.80 -5.54
N ASP A 322 1.20 -30.30 -5.72
CA ASP A 322 2.43 -29.49 -5.75
C ASP A 322 2.78 -29.24 -7.22
N ASN A 323 2.25 -28.16 -7.83
CA ASN A 323 2.77 -27.48 -9.04
C ASN A 323 1.92 -26.30 -9.55
N LEU A 324 1.15 -25.61 -8.70
CA LEU A 324 0.47 -24.37 -9.10
C LEU A 324 1.45 -23.19 -9.06
N THR A 325 1.54 -22.44 -10.16
CA THR A 325 2.30 -21.18 -10.15
C THR A 325 1.64 -20.20 -9.17
N ASN A 326 2.40 -19.28 -8.58
CA ASN A 326 1.87 -18.28 -7.62
C ASN A 326 0.63 -17.54 -8.16
N ASP A 327 0.58 -17.29 -9.47
CA ASP A 327 -0.55 -16.64 -10.14
C ASP A 327 -1.80 -17.53 -10.21
N GLN A 328 -1.64 -18.84 -10.46
CA GLN A 328 -2.75 -19.80 -10.47
C GLN A 328 -3.32 -20.01 -9.06
N MET A 329 -2.44 -20.03 -8.04
CA MET A 329 -2.86 -20.09 -6.64
C MET A 329 -3.64 -18.83 -6.23
N GLN A 330 -3.20 -17.64 -6.66
CA GLN A 330 -3.94 -16.39 -6.42
C GLN A 330 -5.31 -16.39 -7.10
N GLN A 331 -5.39 -16.84 -8.35
CA GLN A 331 -6.67 -16.95 -9.07
C GLN A 331 -7.63 -17.94 -8.39
N GLN A 332 -7.12 -19.07 -7.90
CA GLN A 332 -7.93 -20.05 -7.18
C GLN A 332 -8.42 -19.50 -5.83
N LEU A 333 -7.57 -18.78 -5.10
CA LEU A 333 -7.94 -18.09 -3.85
C LEU A 333 -9.01 -17.01 -4.09
N ASP A 334 -8.90 -16.27 -5.19
CA ASP A 334 -9.90 -15.27 -5.58
C ASP A 334 -11.22 -15.93 -6.00
N TYR A 335 -11.18 -17.07 -6.68
CA TYR A 335 -12.37 -17.87 -6.99
C TYR A 335 -13.07 -18.35 -5.70
N ILE A 336 -12.32 -18.88 -4.73
CA ILE A 336 -12.84 -19.32 -3.42
C ILE A 336 -13.50 -18.16 -2.67
N ARG A 337 -12.87 -16.98 -2.67
CA ARG A 337 -13.41 -15.77 -2.02
C ARG A 337 -14.71 -15.27 -2.67
N ARG A 338 -14.86 -15.44 -3.98
CA ARG A 338 -16.06 -15.04 -4.73
C ARG A 338 -17.20 -16.05 -4.64
N ASN A 339 -16.89 -17.33 -4.38
CA ASN A 339 -17.88 -18.41 -4.27
C ASN A 339 -17.82 -19.11 -2.89
N PRO A 340 -17.98 -18.38 -1.77
CA PRO A 340 -17.84 -18.96 -0.43
C PRO A 340 -18.83 -20.10 -0.16
N SER A 341 -19.97 -20.10 -0.85
CA SER A 341 -21.00 -21.14 -0.77
C SER A 341 -20.53 -22.50 -1.33
N GLU A 342 -19.55 -22.51 -2.24
CA GLU A 342 -18.95 -23.72 -2.83
C GLU A 342 -17.83 -24.32 -1.96
N PHE A 343 -17.28 -23.55 -1.01
CA PHE A 343 -16.15 -23.94 -0.15
C PHE A 343 -16.52 -23.90 1.33
N THR A 344 -17.74 -24.36 1.63
CA THR A 344 -18.33 -24.24 2.95
C THR A 344 -17.75 -25.27 3.93
N ASP A 345 -17.03 -24.79 4.95
CA ASP A 345 -16.62 -25.61 6.09
C ASP A 345 -17.77 -25.73 7.11
N PHE A 346 -18.36 -26.93 7.21
CA PHE A 346 -19.44 -27.25 8.16
C PHE A 346 -18.93 -27.48 9.60
N SER A 347 -17.62 -27.55 9.83
CA SER A 347 -17.03 -27.81 11.15
C SER A 347 -17.12 -26.61 12.09
N VAL A 348 -17.24 -25.39 11.54
CA VAL A 348 -17.36 -24.14 12.30
C VAL A 348 -18.85 -23.75 12.40
N PRO A 349 -19.45 -23.71 13.61
CA PRO A 349 -20.87 -23.42 13.79
C PRO A 349 -21.32 -22.04 13.29
N TRP A 350 -20.45 -21.03 13.37
CA TRP A 350 -20.73 -19.70 12.84
C TRP A 350 -19.44 -18.89 12.70
N THR A 351 -19.44 -17.99 11.72
CA THR A 351 -18.45 -16.92 11.57
C THR A 351 -19.15 -15.59 11.30
N LEU A 352 -18.61 -14.52 11.86
CA LEU A 352 -19.11 -13.16 11.68
C LEU A 352 -17.92 -12.23 11.50
N THR A 353 -17.83 -11.61 10.33
CA THR A 353 -16.85 -10.58 10.01
C THR A 353 -17.56 -9.26 9.80
N PHE A 354 -17.12 -8.24 10.53
CA PHE A 354 -17.57 -6.87 10.34
C PHE A 354 -16.38 -6.03 9.92
N SER A 355 -16.58 -5.14 8.97
CA SER A 355 -15.57 -4.14 8.60
C SER A 355 -16.22 -2.79 8.35
N TYR A 356 -15.65 -1.77 8.96
CA TYR A 356 -16.03 -0.38 8.81
C TYR A 356 -14.88 0.35 8.13
N SER A 357 -15.19 1.17 7.14
CA SER A 357 -14.22 2.01 6.45
C SER A 357 -14.78 3.43 6.33
N LEU A 358 -13.99 4.38 6.79
CA LEU A 358 -14.22 5.81 6.68
C LEU A 358 -13.04 6.41 5.92
N SER A 359 -13.32 7.23 4.93
CA SER A 359 -12.30 8.05 4.27
C SER A 359 -12.84 9.44 4.00
N PHE A 360 -11.97 10.43 4.11
CA PHE A 360 -12.30 11.79 3.75
C PHE A 360 -11.12 12.51 3.11
N ALA A 361 -11.45 13.46 2.24
CA ALA A 361 -10.50 14.37 1.62
C ALA A 361 -11.14 15.74 1.42
N LYS A 362 -10.40 16.79 1.74
CA LYS A 362 -10.76 18.17 1.41
C LYS A 362 -10.28 18.46 0.00
N LEU A 363 -11.21 18.81 -0.88
CA LEU A 363 -10.94 19.12 -2.27
C LEU A 363 -11.30 20.56 -2.56
N LEU A 364 -10.36 21.27 -3.19
CA LEU A 364 -10.61 22.60 -3.74
C LEU A 364 -11.59 22.47 -4.91
N GLN A 365 -12.67 23.23 -4.86
CA GLN A 365 -13.70 23.29 -5.89
C GLN A 365 -13.37 24.42 -6.88
N ARG A 366 -14.10 24.44 -8.01
CA ARG A 366 -13.95 25.50 -9.03
C ARG A 366 -14.33 26.89 -8.53
N ASP A 367 -15.14 26.98 -7.49
CA ASP A 367 -15.53 28.23 -6.82
C ASP A 367 -14.52 28.68 -5.73
N TYR A 368 -13.33 28.08 -5.71
CA TYR A 368 -12.26 28.33 -4.73
C TYR A 368 -12.63 28.00 -3.28
N THR A 369 -13.75 27.29 -3.06
CA THR A 369 -14.11 26.76 -1.74
C THR A 369 -13.61 25.33 -1.54
N TYR A 370 -13.51 24.91 -0.28
CA TYR A 370 -13.18 23.52 0.04
C TYR A 370 -14.42 22.71 0.34
N LYS A 371 -14.59 21.60 -0.38
CA LYS A 371 -15.61 20.59 -0.08
C LYS A 371 -14.96 19.34 0.48
N THR A 372 -15.45 18.88 1.62
CA THR A 372 -15.04 17.58 2.17
C THR A 372 -15.80 16.47 1.46
N GLN A 373 -15.09 15.67 0.67
CA GLN A 373 -15.61 14.38 0.23
C GLN A 373 -15.43 13.39 1.37
N LEU A 374 -16.53 12.76 1.77
CA LEU A 374 -16.60 11.76 2.82
C LEU A 374 -17.24 10.51 2.24
N THR A 375 -16.58 9.38 2.45
CA THR A 375 -17.08 8.03 2.17
C THR A 375 -17.06 7.26 3.48
N SER A 376 -18.19 6.65 3.85
CA SER A 376 -18.32 5.89 5.08
C SER A 376 -19.16 4.66 4.80
N SER A 377 -18.59 3.49 5.05
CA SER A 377 -19.22 2.23 4.69
C SER A 377 -18.99 1.16 5.73
N PHE A 378 -19.99 0.30 5.87
CA PHE A 378 -19.99 -0.85 6.73
C PHE A 378 -20.25 -2.09 5.89
N ASN A 379 -19.33 -3.04 5.92
CA ASN A 379 -19.51 -4.35 5.34
C ASN A 379 -19.67 -5.36 6.46
N PHE A 380 -20.58 -6.30 6.27
CA PHE A 380 -20.69 -7.48 7.09
C PHE A 380 -20.65 -8.72 6.20
N ASN A 381 -20.07 -9.78 6.72
CA ASN A 381 -20.09 -11.10 6.12
C ASN A 381 -20.21 -12.11 7.24
N GLY A 382 -21.13 -13.05 7.13
CA GLY A 382 -21.29 -14.05 8.15
C GLY A 382 -21.97 -15.30 7.65
N ASP A 383 -21.73 -16.38 8.36
CA ASP A 383 -22.35 -17.66 8.14
C ASP A 383 -22.69 -18.33 9.48
N PHE A 384 -23.71 -19.18 9.47
CA PHE A 384 -24.02 -20.06 10.58
C PHE A 384 -24.55 -21.41 10.07
N SER A 385 -24.19 -22.47 10.76
CA SER A 385 -24.67 -23.83 10.52
C SER A 385 -25.95 -24.05 11.33
N LEU A 386 -27.10 -24.10 10.65
CA LEU A 386 -28.38 -24.44 11.27
C LEU A 386 -28.41 -25.91 11.72
N THR A 387 -27.81 -26.81 10.93
CA THR A 387 -27.62 -28.23 11.26
C THR A 387 -26.26 -28.69 10.77
N LYS A 388 -25.86 -29.94 11.07
CA LYS A 388 -24.60 -30.53 10.55
C LYS A 388 -24.50 -30.53 9.01
N LYS A 389 -25.63 -30.41 8.30
CA LYS A 389 -25.70 -30.46 6.83
C LYS A 389 -26.24 -29.18 6.21
N TRP A 390 -26.59 -28.15 6.98
CA TRP A 390 -27.18 -26.92 6.46
C TRP A 390 -26.45 -25.71 7.01
N LYS A 391 -26.03 -24.83 6.10
CA LYS A 391 -25.32 -23.61 6.42
C LYS A 391 -25.93 -22.44 5.66
N PHE A 392 -26.15 -21.35 6.37
CA PHE A 392 -26.74 -20.12 5.86
C PHE A 392 -25.71 -19.02 6.00
N GLY A 393 -25.64 -18.10 5.06
CA GLY A 393 -24.78 -16.95 5.18
C GLY A 393 -25.31 -15.74 4.46
N ALA A 394 -24.74 -14.59 4.81
CA ALA A 394 -25.07 -13.32 4.22
C ALA A 394 -23.84 -12.41 4.22
N ASN A 395 -23.66 -11.69 3.12
CA ASN A 395 -22.73 -10.61 3.01
C ASN A 395 -23.44 -9.36 2.50
N GLY A 396 -23.13 -8.21 3.07
CA GLY A 396 -23.78 -6.97 2.72
C GLY A 396 -22.85 -5.78 2.83
N TYR A 397 -23.20 -4.75 2.05
CA TYR A 397 -22.52 -3.47 1.99
C TYR A 397 -23.55 -2.37 2.28
N TYR A 398 -23.30 -1.63 3.36
CA TYR A 398 -24.15 -0.54 3.82
C TYR A 398 -23.37 0.78 3.73
N ASP A 399 -23.92 1.73 2.99
CA ASP A 399 -23.37 3.08 2.89
C ASP A 399 -23.99 3.94 3.99
N ILE A 400 -23.17 4.33 4.96
CA ILE A 400 -23.61 5.08 6.15
C ILE A 400 -24.01 6.50 5.78
N LYS A 401 -23.38 7.08 4.75
CA LYS A 401 -23.68 8.46 4.34
C LYS A 401 -25.07 8.57 3.71
N THR A 402 -25.43 7.60 2.86
CA THR A 402 -26.76 7.56 2.24
C THR A 402 -27.79 6.82 3.09
N MET A 403 -27.36 6.18 4.18
CA MET A 403 -28.16 5.30 5.04
C MET A 403 -28.87 4.19 4.24
N LYS A 404 -28.23 3.70 3.18
CA LYS A 404 -28.80 2.68 2.28
C LYS A 404 -27.97 1.41 2.29
N LEU A 405 -28.67 0.28 2.32
CA LEU A 405 -28.10 -1.02 1.98
C LEU A 405 -27.89 -1.06 0.47
N GLN A 406 -26.64 -1.07 0.05
CA GLN A 406 -26.25 -0.98 -1.35
C GLN A 406 -26.14 -2.36 -2.00
N SER A 407 -25.75 -3.36 -1.21
CA SER A 407 -25.71 -4.77 -1.63
C SER A 407 -26.05 -5.68 -0.47
N LEU A 408 -26.78 -6.76 -0.77
CA LEU A 408 -27.03 -7.88 0.12
C LEU A 408 -27.04 -9.13 -0.75
N THR A 409 -26.14 -10.05 -0.45
CA THR A 409 -26.14 -11.40 -1.01
C THR A 409 -26.29 -12.37 0.16
N THR A 410 -27.20 -13.31 0.01
CA THR A 410 -27.46 -14.38 0.97
C THR A 410 -27.21 -15.71 0.28
N PHE A 411 -26.72 -16.69 1.02
CA PHE A 411 -26.51 -18.03 0.49
C PHE A 411 -26.97 -19.10 1.46
N ILE A 412 -27.35 -20.24 0.89
CA ILE A 412 -27.72 -21.45 1.61
C ILE A 412 -26.92 -22.59 0.97
N THR A 413 -26.17 -23.31 1.79
CA THR A 413 -25.42 -24.49 1.36
C THR A 413 -25.91 -25.71 2.13
N ARG A 414 -26.19 -26.79 1.40
CA ARG A 414 -26.58 -28.10 1.93
C ARG A 414 -25.56 -29.16 1.56
N ASP A 415 -25.15 -29.92 2.56
CA ASP A 415 -24.33 -31.12 2.41
C ASP A 415 -25.19 -32.33 1.99
N LEU A 416 -24.90 -32.91 0.82
CA LEU A 416 -25.53 -34.11 0.25
C LEU A 416 -24.56 -35.32 0.24
N HIS A 417 -23.63 -35.37 1.19
CA HIS A 417 -22.57 -36.37 1.34
C HIS A 417 -21.45 -36.26 0.30
N CYS A 418 -21.62 -36.82 -0.90
CA CYS A 418 -20.64 -36.72 -2.01
C CYS A 418 -20.84 -35.47 -2.86
N TRP A 419 -22.05 -34.91 -2.79
CA TRP A 419 -22.46 -33.70 -3.51
C TRP A 419 -22.72 -32.57 -2.50
N GLN A 420 -22.72 -31.36 -3.00
CA GLN A 420 -23.18 -30.18 -2.28
C GLN A 420 -24.13 -29.38 -3.17
N MET A 421 -25.12 -28.77 -2.54
CA MET A 421 -26.03 -27.82 -3.18
C MET A 421 -25.80 -26.45 -2.56
N SER A 422 -25.65 -25.44 -3.40
CA SER A 422 -25.52 -24.03 -3.04
C SER A 422 -26.62 -23.23 -3.73
N ILE A 423 -27.29 -22.38 -2.97
CA ILE A 423 -28.25 -21.40 -3.47
C ILE A 423 -27.73 -20.02 -3.07
N ASN A 424 -27.41 -19.17 -4.03
CA ASN A 424 -27.03 -17.77 -3.82
C ASN A 424 -28.16 -16.86 -4.29
N VAL A 425 -28.55 -15.90 -3.48
CA VAL A 425 -29.60 -14.92 -3.79
C VAL A 425 -29.09 -13.53 -3.46
N THR A 426 -29.12 -12.62 -4.43
CA THR A 426 -28.77 -11.20 -4.24
C THR A 426 -30.04 -10.36 -4.34
N PRO A 427 -30.79 -10.17 -3.24
CA PRO A 427 -32.01 -9.36 -3.26
C PRO A 427 -31.77 -7.86 -3.39
N VAL A 428 -30.60 -7.37 -2.97
CA VAL A 428 -30.23 -5.95 -3.00
C VAL A 428 -28.89 -5.82 -3.70
N GLY A 429 -28.82 -4.95 -4.70
CA GLY A 429 -27.63 -4.76 -5.53
C GLY A 429 -28.01 -4.20 -6.90
N ARG A 430 -27.01 -3.80 -7.69
CA ARG A 430 -27.22 -3.32 -9.07
C ARG A 430 -27.94 -4.35 -9.94
N TYR A 431 -27.60 -5.63 -9.74
CA TYR A 431 -28.26 -6.76 -10.38
C TYR A 431 -28.83 -7.65 -9.30
N LYS A 432 -30.13 -7.89 -9.37
CA LYS A 432 -30.79 -8.88 -8.53
C LYS A 432 -30.74 -10.20 -9.26
N PHE A 433 -30.28 -11.27 -8.61
CA PHE A 433 -30.24 -12.58 -9.24
C PHE A 433 -30.33 -13.68 -8.19
N PHE A 434 -30.71 -14.87 -8.65
CA PHE A 434 -30.49 -16.09 -7.91
C PHE A 434 -29.68 -17.08 -8.75
N ASN A 435 -28.85 -17.85 -8.08
CA ASN A 435 -28.04 -18.92 -8.63
C ASN A 435 -28.24 -20.18 -7.78
N ILE A 436 -28.49 -21.31 -8.43
CA ILE A 436 -28.50 -22.63 -7.79
C ILE A 436 -27.40 -23.43 -8.46
N THR A 437 -26.46 -23.94 -7.66
CA THR A 437 -25.37 -24.79 -8.13
C THR A 437 -25.35 -26.09 -7.33
N ILE A 438 -25.24 -27.22 -8.03
CA ILE A 438 -25.06 -28.54 -7.44
C ILE A 438 -23.78 -29.13 -8.05
N ASN A 439 -22.83 -29.50 -7.20
CA ASN A 439 -21.53 -30.03 -7.63
C ASN A 439 -21.00 -31.09 -6.65
N PRO A 440 -20.12 -32.02 -7.09
CA PRO A 440 -19.37 -32.89 -6.21
C PRO A 440 -18.46 -32.09 -5.28
N LYS A 441 -18.27 -32.57 -4.04
CA LYS A 441 -17.34 -31.93 -3.09
C LYS A 441 -15.88 -32.07 -3.48
N SER A 442 -15.53 -33.15 -4.18
CA SER A 442 -14.16 -33.42 -4.63
C SER A 442 -13.70 -32.36 -5.63
N GLY A 443 -12.50 -31.82 -5.43
CA GLY A 443 -11.88 -30.84 -6.34
C GLY A 443 -11.72 -31.36 -7.77
N LEU A 444 -11.40 -32.66 -7.91
CA LEU A 444 -11.16 -33.35 -9.19
C LEU A 444 -12.42 -33.50 -10.06
N LEU A 445 -13.63 -33.45 -9.48
CA LEU A 445 -14.88 -33.70 -10.18
C LEU A 445 -15.73 -32.43 -10.32
N ARG A 446 -15.14 -31.23 -10.17
CA ARG A 446 -15.86 -29.96 -10.16
C ARG A 446 -16.47 -29.56 -11.50
N ASP A 447 -15.97 -30.13 -12.60
CA ASP A 447 -16.55 -29.92 -13.93
C ASP A 447 -17.96 -30.52 -14.04
N LEU A 448 -18.30 -31.52 -13.21
CA LEU A 448 -19.65 -32.05 -13.07
C LEU A 448 -20.50 -31.10 -12.21
N LYS A 449 -20.87 -29.95 -12.74
CA LYS A 449 -21.75 -28.99 -12.06
C LYS A 449 -23.04 -28.74 -12.81
N ILE A 450 -24.14 -28.74 -12.07
CA ILE A 450 -25.43 -28.25 -12.55
C ILE A 450 -25.59 -26.84 -11.99
N ASN A 451 -25.62 -25.83 -12.85
CA ASN A 451 -25.79 -24.44 -12.46
C ASN A 451 -27.01 -23.85 -13.18
N ARG A 452 -27.88 -23.18 -12.43
CA ARG A 452 -28.97 -22.37 -12.96
C ARG A 452 -28.90 -20.97 -12.38
N THR A 453 -28.69 -19.97 -13.23
CA THR A 453 -28.69 -18.55 -12.86
C THR A 453 -29.87 -17.84 -13.50
N ARG A 454 -30.53 -16.96 -12.76
CA ARG A 454 -31.66 -16.14 -13.22
C ARG A 454 -31.50 -14.73 -12.68
N TYR A 455 -31.62 -13.75 -13.57
CA TYR A 455 -31.55 -12.33 -13.24
C TYR A 455 -32.95 -11.74 -13.15
N PHE A 456 -33.16 -10.85 -12.19
CA PHE A 456 -34.35 -10.04 -12.06
C PHE A 456 -33.98 -8.60 -12.42
N TYR A 457 -34.53 -8.13 -13.53
CA TYR A 457 -34.39 -6.76 -13.99
C TYR A 457 -35.56 -5.95 -13.43
N THR A 458 -35.27 -4.86 -12.72
CA THR A 458 -36.25 -3.81 -12.46
C THR A 458 -36.16 -2.80 -13.59
N ASN A 459 -37.27 -2.56 -14.30
CA ASN A 459 -37.40 -1.46 -15.27
C ASN A 459 -37.20 -0.10 -14.60
#